data_AF-A0A2M7JD71-F1
#
_entry.id   AF-A0A2M7JD71-F1
#
_cell.length_a   1.000
_cell.length_b   1.000
_cell.length_c   1.000
_cell.angle_alpha   90.00
_cell.angle_beta   90.00
_cell.angle_gamma   90.00
#
_symmetry.space_group_name_H-M   'P 1'
#
loop_
_entity.id
_entity.type
_entity.pdbx_description
1 polymer ?
#
loop_
_entity_poly.entity_id
_entity_poly.type
_entity_poly.pdbx_seq_one_letter_code
_entity_poly.pdbx_strand_id
1 'polypeptide(L)'
;MLINADIIVLGKATSQFVTDSGLGGLISYRATVSLKILKANTREVMAVINEVSGGVDITREAAAKAALTRAVEKIDTDFAKELYETLEKQSSITLKITGIADISELNLINRLMRSFIEVKDSRVRNYSGSSATLEITLKRGNATDIARRLEQIKEQRIKAISAGQYDVEARVEK
;
A
#
# COMPACT_ATOMS: atom_id res chain seq x y z
N MET A 1 -12.13 -18.03 14.74
CA MET A 1 -11.32 -18.52 13.62
C MET A 1 -10.32 -17.43 13.27
N LEU A 2 -9.04 -17.59 13.61
CA LEU A 2 -7.99 -16.63 13.28
C LEU A 2 -7.55 -16.92 11.85
N ILE A 3 -8.06 -16.15 10.89
CA ILE A 3 -7.55 -16.17 9.52
C ILE A 3 -6.17 -15.52 9.58
N ASN A 4 -5.11 -16.33 9.40
CA ASN A 4 -3.74 -15.82 9.27
C ASN A 4 -3.54 -15.34 7.83
N ALA A 5 -4.08 -14.18 7.51
CA ALA A 5 -3.92 -13.51 6.23
C ALA A 5 -3.13 -12.21 6.44
N ASP A 6 -2.32 -11.82 5.45
CA ASP A 6 -1.63 -10.53 5.46
C ASP A 6 -2.54 -9.38 4.97
N ILE A 7 -3.57 -9.73 4.20
CA ILE A 7 -4.50 -8.80 3.55
C ILE A 7 -5.94 -9.27 3.75
N ILE A 8 -6.85 -8.32 3.99
CA ILE A 8 -8.29 -8.55 4.05
C ILE A 8 -8.94 -7.72 2.94
N VAL A 9 -9.72 -8.37 2.07
CA VAL A 9 -10.54 -7.70 1.06
C VAL A 9 -12.00 -7.73 1.52
N LEU A 10 -12.58 -6.55 1.75
CA LEU A 10 -13.98 -6.38 2.12
C LEU A 10 -14.76 -5.88 0.92
N GLY A 11 -15.78 -6.64 0.49
CA GLY A 11 -16.63 -6.29 -0.63
C GLY A 11 -18.05 -5.94 -0.21
N LYS A 12 -18.64 -4.93 -0.86
CA LYS A 12 -20.07 -4.65 -0.84
C LYS A 12 -20.57 -4.55 -2.28
N ALA A 13 -21.66 -5.23 -2.59
CA ALA A 13 -22.29 -5.16 -3.89
C ALA A 13 -23.78 -4.86 -3.74
N THR A 14 -24.30 -3.95 -4.56
CA THR A 14 -25.71 -3.58 -4.60
C THR A 14 -26.18 -3.45 -6.04
N SER A 15 -27.39 -3.91 -6.33
CA SER A 15 -28.05 -3.69 -7.62
C SER A 15 -29.38 -2.97 -7.40
N GLN A 16 -29.72 -2.09 -8.32
CA GLN A 16 -30.91 -1.24 -8.26
C GLN A 16 -31.61 -1.25 -9.62
N PHE A 17 -32.94 -1.36 -9.59
CA PHE A 17 -33.77 -1.23 -10.78
C PHE A 17 -33.61 0.19 -11.36
N VAL A 18 -33.52 0.28 -12.68
CA VAL A 18 -33.42 1.54 -13.40
C VAL A 18 -34.71 1.83 -14.14
N THR A 19 -35.09 0.94 -15.07
CA THR A 19 -36.30 1.08 -15.88
C THR A 19 -36.61 -0.24 -16.60
N ASP A 20 -37.88 -0.48 -16.91
CA ASP A 20 -38.40 -1.48 -17.84
C ASP A 20 -39.16 -0.84 -19.02
N SER A 21 -39.22 0.50 -19.04
CA SER A 21 -39.94 1.27 -20.05
C SER A 21 -39.03 1.62 -21.22
N GLY A 22 -39.53 1.44 -22.45
CA GLY A 22 -38.81 1.79 -23.67
C GLY A 22 -37.69 0.82 -24.07
N LEU A 23 -37.65 -0.38 -23.49
CA LEU A 23 -36.60 -1.38 -23.71
C LEU A 23 -37.08 -2.65 -24.45
N GLY A 24 -38.23 -2.60 -25.13
CA GLY A 24 -38.71 -3.73 -25.93
C GLY A 24 -39.00 -5.01 -25.13
N GLY A 25 -39.47 -4.88 -23.88
CA GLY A 25 -39.71 -6.01 -22.98
C GLY A 25 -38.52 -6.39 -22.10
N LEU A 26 -37.38 -5.70 -22.24
CA LEU A 26 -36.24 -5.86 -21.34
C LEU A 26 -36.36 -4.98 -20.11
N ILE A 27 -35.61 -5.36 -19.08
CA ILE A 27 -35.54 -4.72 -17.77
C ILE A 27 -34.09 -4.32 -17.54
N SER A 28 -33.87 -3.08 -17.10
CA SER A 28 -32.55 -2.52 -16.83
C SER A 28 -32.30 -2.37 -15.33
N TYR A 29 -31.10 -2.79 -14.92
CA TYR A 29 -30.56 -2.63 -13.58
C TYR A 29 -29.19 -1.95 -13.64
N ARG A 30 -28.84 -1.23 -12.57
CA ARG A 30 -27.51 -0.69 -12.33
C ARG A 30 -26.96 -1.34 -11.08
N ALA A 31 -25.71 -1.79 -11.13
CA ALA A 31 -24.99 -2.33 -9.99
C ALA A 31 -23.81 -1.45 -9.62
N THR A 32 -23.50 -1.45 -8.33
CA THR A 32 -22.31 -0.84 -7.75
C THR A 32 -21.61 -1.91 -6.92
N VAL A 33 -20.30 -2.06 -7.15
CA VAL A 33 -19.41 -2.94 -6.38
C VAL A 33 -18.32 -2.09 -5.77
N SER A 34 -18.19 -2.16 -4.45
CA SER A 34 -17.17 -1.46 -3.68
C SER A 34 -16.27 -2.48 -3.00
N LEU A 35 -14.97 -2.43 -3.24
CA LEU A 35 -13.97 -3.22 -2.52
C LEU A 35 -13.10 -2.31 -1.66
N LYS A 36 -12.79 -2.75 -0.45
CA LYS A 36 -11.83 -2.12 0.45
C LYS A 36 -10.78 -3.14 0.85
N ILE A 37 -9.52 -2.78 0.65
CA ILE A 37 -8.39 -3.67 0.93
C ILE A 37 -7.67 -3.15 2.15
N LEU A 38 -7.42 -4.05 3.10
CA LEU A 38 -6.85 -3.74 4.39
C LEU A 38 -5.62 -4.58 4.63
N LYS A 39 -4.59 -3.99 5.23
CA LYS A 39 -3.50 -4.77 5.83
C LYS A 39 -4.03 -5.44 7.10
N ALA A 40 -3.94 -6.76 7.21
CA ALA A 40 -4.65 -7.50 8.25
C ALA A 40 -4.17 -7.16 9.67
N ASN A 41 -2.88 -6.89 9.83
CA ASN A 41 -2.27 -6.61 11.13
C ASN A 41 -2.53 -5.18 11.64
N THR A 42 -2.57 -4.18 10.76
CA THR A 42 -2.78 -2.76 11.14
C THR A 42 -4.20 -2.27 10.88
N ARG A 43 -4.99 -2.99 10.08
CA ARG A 43 -6.28 -2.55 9.52
C ARG A 43 -6.21 -1.25 8.71
N GLU A 44 -5.01 -0.89 8.26
CA GLU A 44 -4.80 0.27 7.39
C GLU A 44 -5.47 0.03 6.04
N VAL A 45 -6.18 1.04 5.52
CA VAL A 45 -6.79 0.99 4.20
C VAL A 45 -5.72 1.19 3.14
N MET A 46 -5.48 0.13 2.36
CA MET A 46 -4.48 0.10 1.30
C MET A 46 -5.03 0.64 0.00
N ALA A 47 -6.27 0.26 -0.34
CA ALA A 47 -6.94 0.70 -1.55
C ALA A 47 -8.46 0.57 -1.42
N VAL A 48 -9.16 1.37 -2.21
CA VAL A 48 -10.63 1.34 -2.35
C VAL A 48 -10.96 1.37 -3.83
N ILE A 49 -11.77 0.41 -4.27
CA ILE A 49 -12.22 0.28 -5.66
C ILE A 49 -13.73 0.41 -5.68
N ASN A 50 -14.24 1.18 -6.64
CA ASN A 50 -15.67 1.36 -6.82
C ASN A 50 -15.99 1.25 -8.30
N GLU A 51 -16.71 0.20 -8.67
CA GLU A 51 -17.14 -0.03 -10.05
C GLU A 51 -18.65 0.02 -10.18
N VAL A 52 -19.09 0.56 -11.32
CA VAL A 52 -20.51 0.69 -11.65
C VAL A 52 -20.75 0.15 -13.05
N SER A 53 -21.78 -0.67 -13.18
CA SER A 53 -22.18 -1.21 -14.48
C SER A 53 -23.68 -1.42 -14.61
N GLY A 54 -24.14 -1.46 -15.86
CA GLY A 54 -25.53 -1.71 -16.23
C GLY A 54 -25.73 -3.13 -16.74
N GLY A 55 -26.88 -3.70 -16.44
CA GLY A 55 -27.32 -5.00 -16.93
C GLY A 55 -28.73 -4.90 -17.48
N VAL A 56 -28.98 -5.58 -18.59
CA VAL A 56 -30.31 -5.66 -19.21
C VAL A 56 -30.64 -7.11 -19.49
N ASP A 57 -31.87 -7.50 -19.19
CA ASP A 57 -32.37 -8.86 -19.45
C ASP A 57 -33.92 -8.87 -19.45
N ILE A 58 -34.55 -9.96 -19.86
CA ILE A 58 -36.01 -10.13 -19.85
C ILE A 58 -36.58 -10.30 -18.43
N THR A 59 -35.75 -10.72 -17.46
CA THR A 59 -36.17 -10.87 -16.06
C THR A 59 -35.38 -9.94 -15.13
N ARG A 60 -36.03 -9.52 -14.02
CA ARG A 60 -35.40 -8.65 -13.01
C ARG A 60 -34.14 -9.27 -12.41
N GLU A 61 -34.19 -10.57 -12.10
CA GLU A 61 -33.08 -11.29 -11.49
C GLU A 61 -31.88 -11.40 -12.44
N ALA A 62 -32.12 -11.77 -13.70
CA ALA A 62 -31.05 -11.87 -14.69
C ALA A 62 -30.44 -10.50 -15.02
N ALA A 63 -31.25 -9.45 -15.13
CA ALA A 63 -30.76 -8.08 -15.36
C ALA A 63 -29.89 -7.59 -14.17
N ALA A 64 -30.35 -7.84 -12.94
CA ALA A 64 -29.60 -7.51 -11.73
C ALA A 64 -28.27 -8.29 -11.66
N LYS A 65 -28.30 -9.59 -11.95
CA LYS A 65 -27.10 -10.44 -12.00
C LYS A 65 -26.13 -9.99 -13.09
N ALA A 66 -26.63 -9.70 -14.29
CA ALA A 66 -25.81 -9.19 -15.40
C ALA A 66 -25.13 -7.86 -15.05
N ALA A 67 -25.85 -6.95 -14.37
CA ALA A 67 -25.28 -5.68 -13.92
C ALA A 67 -24.13 -5.92 -12.92
N LEU A 68 -24.33 -6.81 -11.94
CA LEU A 68 -23.32 -7.17 -10.94
C LEU A 68 -22.11 -7.85 -11.57
N THR A 69 -22.32 -8.85 -12.43
CA THR A 69 -21.24 -9.56 -13.12
C THR A 69 -20.38 -8.58 -13.91
N ARG A 70 -21.00 -7.70 -14.71
CA ARG A 70 -20.25 -6.68 -15.47
C ARG A 70 -19.53 -5.67 -14.59
N ALA A 71 -20.07 -5.34 -13.42
CA ALA A 71 -19.38 -4.46 -12.47
C ALA A 71 -18.16 -5.13 -11.85
N VAL A 72 -18.22 -6.45 -11.59
CA VAL A 72 -17.07 -7.23 -11.11
C VAL A 72 -16.04 -7.45 -12.22
N GLU A 73 -16.46 -7.73 -13.45
CA GLU A 73 -15.55 -7.90 -14.60
C GLU A 73 -14.70 -6.65 -14.85
N LYS A 74 -15.25 -5.46 -14.63
CA LYS A 74 -14.51 -4.19 -14.70
C LYS A 74 -13.42 -4.03 -13.66
N ILE A 75 -13.45 -4.80 -12.57
CA ILE A 75 -12.41 -4.74 -11.55
C ILE A 75 -11.10 -5.34 -12.08
N ASP A 76 -11.13 -6.08 -13.20
CA ASP A 76 -10.03 -6.58 -14.05
C ASP A 76 -8.75 -7.14 -13.38
N THR A 77 -7.98 -7.86 -14.19
CA THR A 77 -6.73 -8.59 -13.90
C THR A 77 -5.57 -7.70 -13.44
N ASP A 78 -5.58 -6.40 -13.76
CA ASP A 78 -4.57 -5.46 -13.28
C ASP A 78 -4.73 -5.10 -11.79
N PHE A 79 -5.89 -5.37 -11.20
CA PHE A 79 -6.09 -5.15 -9.77
C PHE A 79 -5.05 -5.89 -8.90
N ALA A 80 -4.76 -7.15 -9.25
CA ALA A 80 -3.77 -7.93 -8.52
C ALA A 80 -2.37 -7.32 -8.65
N LYS A 81 -2.05 -6.74 -9.81
CA LYS A 81 -0.78 -6.07 -10.09
C LYS A 81 -0.67 -4.73 -9.36
N GLU A 82 -1.69 -3.88 -9.44
CA GLU A 82 -1.73 -2.60 -8.72
C GLU A 82 -1.69 -2.80 -7.20
N LEU A 83 -2.40 -3.82 -6.70
CA LEU A 83 -2.33 -4.20 -5.29
C LEU A 83 -0.92 -4.67 -4.93
N TYR A 84 -0.29 -5.50 -5.76
CA TYR A 84 1.09 -5.94 -5.55
C TYR A 84 2.08 -4.76 -5.52
N GLU A 85 2.02 -3.86 -6.50
CA GLU A 85 2.88 -2.66 -6.55
C GLU A 85 2.64 -1.73 -5.36
N THR A 86 1.39 -1.60 -4.89
CA THR A 86 1.05 -0.82 -3.70
C THR A 86 1.61 -1.47 -2.44
N LEU A 87 1.48 -2.79 -2.29
CA LEU A 87 2.07 -3.55 -1.19
C LEU A 87 3.59 -3.41 -1.15
N GLU A 88 4.24 -3.51 -2.32
CA GLU A 88 5.69 -3.39 -2.44
C GLU A 88 6.15 -2.00 -1.99
N LYS A 89 5.53 -0.93 -2.51
CA LYS A 89 5.82 0.47 -2.11
C LYS A 89 5.57 0.74 -0.63
N GLN A 90 4.51 0.18 -0.05
CA GLN A 90 4.22 0.34 1.38
C GLN A 90 5.14 -0.48 2.28
N SER A 91 5.84 -1.47 1.73
CA SER A 91 6.85 -2.25 2.44
C SER A 91 8.25 -1.67 2.34
N SER A 92 8.47 -0.60 1.57
CA SER A 92 9.77 0.05 1.46
C SER A 92 9.71 1.51 1.87
N ILE A 93 10.78 1.98 2.50
CA ILE A 93 10.99 3.39 2.79
C ILE A 93 12.34 3.85 2.24
N THR A 94 12.41 5.12 1.88
CA THR A 94 13.66 5.76 1.46
C THR A 94 14.25 6.57 2.61
N LEU A 95 15.41 6.17 3.12
CA LEU A 95 16.18 6.96 4.07
C LEU A 95 17.22 7.78 3.32
N LYS A 96 17.09 9.11 3.37
CA LYS A 96 18.13 10.03 2.94
C LYS A 96 18.93 10.45 4.16
N ILE A 97 20.24 10.20 4.14
CA ILE A 97 21.12 10.56 5.24
C ILE A 97 22.25 11.45 4.75
N THR A 98 22.50 12.51 5.50
CA THR A 98 23.53 13.52 5.22
C THR A 98 24.56 13.57 6.34
N GLY A 99 25.76 14.08 6.03
CA GLY A 99 26.83 14.23 7.02
C GLY A 99 27.68 12.98 7.21
N ILE A 100 27.56 12.00 6.32
CA ILE A 100 28.39 10.79 6.34
C ILE A 100 29.84 11.17 6.01
N ALA A 101 30.77 10.73 6.84
CA ALA A 101 32.20 10.97 6.72
C ALA A 101 32.83 10.11 5.62
N ASP A 102 32.52 8.81 5.59
CA ASP A 102 33.09 7.87 4.64
C ASP A 102 32.21 6.64 4.39
N ILE A 103 32.66 5.78 3.48
CA ILE A 103 31.95 4.55 3.12
C ILE A 103 31.90 3.53 4.26
N SER A 104 32.83 3.58 5.22
CA SER A 104 32.85 2.70 6.38
C SER A 104 31.73 3.06 7.34
N GLU A 105 31.52 4.35 7.58
CA GLU A 105 30.39 4.87 8.36
C GLU A 105 29.06 4.52 7.69
N LEU A 106 28.94 4.72 6.37
CA LEU A 106 27.75 4.30 5.60
C LEU A 106 27.47 2.80 5.76
N ASN A 107 28.50 1.95 5.70
CA ASN A 107 28.36 0.51 5.88
C ASN A 107 27.95 0.14 7.30
N LEU A 108 28.37 0.91 8.30
CA LEU A 108 27.95 0.72 9.69
C LEU A 108 26.47 1.12 9.85
N ILE A 109 26.07 2.29 9.32
CA ILE A 109 24.68 2.74 9.31
C ILE A 109 23.78 1.72 8.59
N ASN A 110 24.19 1.21 7.43
CA ASN A 110 23.41 0.21 6.70
C ASN A 110 23.26 -1.10 7.48
N ARG A 111 24.31 -1.54 8.20
CA ARG A 111 24.24 -2.70 9.10
C ARG A 111 23.33 -2.44 10.30
N LEU A 112 23.36 -1.23 10.86
CA LEU A 112 22.48 -0.82 11.93
C LEU A 112 21.01 -0.86 11.49
N MET A 113 20.70 -0.36 10.29
CA MET A 113 19.35 -0.44 9.74
C MET A 113 18.85 -1.89 9.68
N ARG A 114 19.70 -2.84 9.24
CA ARG A 114 19.36 -4.26 9.18
C ARG A 114 19.18 -4.91 10.55
N SER A 115 19.69 -4.32 11.63
CA SER A 115 19.52 -4.86 12.98
C SER A 115 18.16 -4.52 13.59
N PHE A 116 17.40 -3.57 13.00
CA PHE A 116 16.10 -3.19 13.52
C PHE A 116 15.06 -4.30 13.32
N ILE A 117 14.26 -4.55 14.36
CA ILE A 117 13.18 -5.53 14.33
C ILE A 117 11.98 -5.09 13.45
N GLU A 118 12.00 -3.88 12.92
CA GLU A 118 11.06 -3.38 11.91
C GLU A 118 11.55 -3.67 10.50
N VAL A 119 12.85 -3.87 10.33
CA VAL A 119 13.52 -3.97 9.03
C VAL A 119 13.71 -5.43 8.62
N LYS A 120 13.36 -5.72 7.37
CA LYS A 120 13.61 -6.99 6.68
C LYS A 120 14.96 -6.94 5.95
N ASP A 121 15.22 -5.87 5.22
CA ASP A 121 16.48 -5.63 4.48
C ASP A 121 16.73 -4.13 4.34
N SER A 122 17.98 -3.74 4.11
CA SER A 122 18.39 -2.35 3.81
C SER A 122 19.50 -2.35 2.78
N ARG A 123 19.38 -1.52 1.75
CA ARG A 123 20.29 -1.45 0.61
C ARG A 123 20.67 -0.01 0.32
N VAL A 124 21.96 0.23 0.13
CA VAL A 124 22.46 1.52 -0.37
C VAL A 124 22.07 1.62 -1.85
N ARG A 125 21.31 2.66 -2.20
CA ARG A 125 20.92 2.96 -3.59
C ARG A 125 21.88 3.94 -4.25
N ASN A 126 22.33 4.93 -3.49
CA ASN A 126 23.29 5.92 -3.96
C ASN A 126 24.16 6.38 -2.80
N TYR A 127 25.40 6.74 -3.10
CA TYR A 127 26.30 7.44 -2.20
C TYR A 127 27.15 8.41 -3.01
N SER A 128 27.04 9.70 -2.68
CA SER A 128 27.79 10.76 -3.36
C SER A 128 28.09 11.90 -2.39
N GLY A 129 29.35 12.35 -2.38
CA GLY A 129 29.83 13.31 -1.40
C GLY A 129 29.66 12.79 0.02
N SER A 130 28.93 13.53 0.86
CA SER A 130 28.61 13.20 2.25
C SER A 130 27.15 12.77 2.46
N SER A 131 26.48 12.36 1.38
CA SER A 131 25.06 11.99 1.39
C SER A 131 24.82 10.61 0.78
N ALA A 132 23.94 9.84 1.39
CA ALA A 132 23.53 8.54 0.90
C ALA A 132 22.00 8.41 0.89
N THR A 133 21.53 7.60 -0.05
CA THR A 133 20.14 7.14 -0.08
C THR A 133 20.13 5.65 0.16
N LEU A 134 19.43 5.22 1.20
CA LEU A 134 19.18 3.82 1.51
C LEU A 134 17.71 3.53 1.22
N GLU A 135 17.46 2.38 0.61
CA GLU A 135 16.13 1.79 0.55
C GLU A 135 16.05 0.71 1.62
N ILE A 136 15.01 0.81 2.44
CA ILE A 136 14.79 -0.07 3.59
C ILE A 136 13.48 -0.80 3.36
N THR A 137 13.54 -2.13 3.29
CA THR A 137 12.34 -2.97 3.26
C THR A 137 11.93 -3.29 4.69
N LEU A 138 10.71 -2.93 5.06
CA LEU A 138 10.10 -3.16 6.35
C LEU A 138 9.39 -4.53 6.38
N LYS A 139 9.55 -5.25 7.50
CA LYS A 139 8.67 -6.39 7.86
C LYS A 139 7.46 -5.94 8.68
N ARG A 140 7.58 -4.82 9.40
CA ARG A 140 6.51 -4.18 10.19
C ARG A 140 6.85 -2.72 10.48
N GLY A 141 5.88 -1.94 10.92
CA GLY A 141 6.04 -0.52 11.22
C GLY A 141 5.97 0.37 9.97
N ASN A 142 6.38 1.63 10.14
CA ASN A 142 6.38 2.66 9.08
C ASN A 142 7.62 3.58 9.18
N ALA A 143 7.72 4.59 8.31
CA ALA A 143 8.81 5.56 8.30
C ALA A 143 8.99 6.29 9.65
N THR A 144 7.90 6.63 10.34
CA THR A 144 7.94 7.28 11.66
C THR A 144 8.56 6.38 12.73
N ASP A 145 8.27 5.08 12.71
CA ASP A 145 8.89 4.12 13.63
C ASP A 145 10.41 4.03 13.42
N ILE A 146 10.85 4.08 12.16
CA ILE A 146 12.28 4.09 11.81
C ILE A 146 12.95 5.38 12.25
N ALA A 147 12.33 6.55 12.00
CA ALA A 147 12.84 7.83 12.47
C ALA A 147 13.04 7.84 13.99
N ARG A 148 12.04 7.34 14.74
CA ARG A 148 12.11 7.21 16.20
C ARG A 148 13.24 6.26 16.64
N ARG A 149 13.44 5.15 15.91
CA ARG A 149 14.51 4.18 16.20
C ARG A 149 15.89 4.79 15.98
N LEU A 150 16.08 5.57 14.92
CA LEU A 150 17.33 6.28 14.64
C LEU A 150 17.70 7.21 15.80
N GLU A 151 16.75 7.99 16.31
CA GLU A 151 16.98 8.91 17.43
C GLU A 151 17.30 8.22 18.76
N GLN A 152 16.85 6.97 18.94
CA GLN A 152 17.15 6.20 20.16
C GLN A 152 18.60 5.71 20.22
N ILE A 153 19.32 5.72 19.09
CA ILE A 153 20.66 5.15 19.00
C ILE A 153 21.70 6.25 19.14
N LYS A 154 22.10 6.47 20.40
CA LYS A 154 23.05 7.52 20.78
C LYS A 154 24.46 7.31 20.20
N GLU A 155 24.83 6.07 19.90
CA GLU A 155 26.17 5.69 19.44
C GLU A 155 26.52 6.23 18.05
N GLN A 156 25.53 6.40 17.17
CA GLN A 156 25.74 6.89 15.80
C GLN A 156 25.42 8.38 15.64
N ARG A 157 24.94 9.06 16.69
CA ARG A 157 24.55 10.49 16.65
C ARG A 157 23.66 10.83 15.45
N ILE A 158 22.76 9.93 15.07
CA ILE A 158 21.86 10.15 13.93
C ILE A 158 20.61 10.86 14.45
N LYS A 159 20.29 12.00 13.84
CA LYS A 159 19.08 12.76 14.12
C LYS A 159 18.14 12.69 12.93
N ALA A 160 16.89 12.31 13.19
CA ALA A 160 15.84 12.44 12.19
C ALA A 160 15.46 13.93 12.03
N ILE A 161 15.43 14.41 10.79
CA ILE A 161 15.00 15.76 10.43
C ILE A 161 13.50 15.74 10.14
N SER A 162 13.04 14.76 9.35
CA SER A 162 11.64 14.61 8.96
C SER A 162 11.32 13.14 8.68
N ALA A 163 10.03 12.80 8.81
CA ALA A 163 9.49 11.50 8.44
C ALA A 163 8.18 11.72 7.68
N GLY A 164 8.18 11.39 6.39
CA GLY A 164 7.00 11.33 5.54
C GLY A 164 6.30 9.99 5.63
N GLN A 165 5.46 9.69 4.64
CA GLN A 165 4.74 8.42 4.58
C GLN A 165 5.68 7.25 4.20
N TYR A 166 6.61 7.50 3.28
CA TYR A 166 7.52 6.48 2.72
C TYR A 166 8.98 6.93 2.72
N ASP A 167 9.29 8.02 3.40
CA ASP A 167 10.62 8.62 3.42
C ASP A 167 11.00 9.13 4.81
N VAL A 168 12.29 9.08 5.09
CA VAL A 168 12.90 9.64 6.29
C VAL A 168 14.11 10.44 5.85
N GLU A 169 14.23 11.67 6.34
CA GLU A 169 15.44 12.47 6.17
C GLU A 169 16.17 12.53 7.51
N ALA A 170 17.47 12.24 7.50
CA ALA A 170 18.30 12.19 8.69
C ALA A 170 19.67 12.84 8.46
N ARG A 171 20.34 13.18 9.56
CA ARG A 171 21.69 13.72 9.56
C ARG A 171 22.52 13.08 10.65
N VAL A 172 23.77 12.76 10.31
CA VAL A 172 24.79 12.39 11.29
C VAL A 172 25.29 13.68 11.95
N GLU A 173 25.10 13.79 13.26
CA GLU A 173 25.64 14.89 14.07
C GLU A 173 27.08 14.56 14.51
N LYS A 174 28.00 15.51 14.31
CA LYS A 174 29.39 15.38 14.74
C LYS A 174 29.56 15.75 16.20
#